data_AF-C2E4Z7-F1
#
_entry.id   AF-C2E4Z7-F1
#
_cell.length_a   1.000
_cell.length_b   1.000
_cell.length_c   1.000
_cell.angle_alpha   90.00
_cell.angle_beta   90.00
_cell.angle_gamma   90.00
#
_symmetry.space_group_name_H-M   'P 1'
#
loop_
_entity.id
_entity.type
_entity.pdbx_description
1 polymer ?
#
loop_
_entity_poly.entity_id
_entity_poly.type
_entity_poly.pdbx_seq_one_letter_code
_entity_poly.pdbx_strand_id
1 'polypeptide(L)'
;MNLRRKNNMSQQTKVVTGVNTRLSYANVWKPKFINGGKEKYSVSLIIPKSDKLTITAIEKAIDATIQEGIGKFGGKKPNKATLKLPLRDGDVERDDAAYQDSYFINANSITAPQIVDKHVQPILDRNEVYSGCYARVSINFYAFNTNGNLVIEPEEAKTVKRIFYSYLQGMTMKQIAELLKADGVLTGGKKTNWHSSGIASILKNEKYMGDALLQKTYTVDFLTKKRVKNNGIMPQYYVENDHAAIIPRSVFMQVQNLIRRRHNGITTKNDKHRRINSKYCFSQRVYCGKCGDIFQRNMWYTPVKVAVWRCASRIKRNKKGRRCMIRNIKEPLLKAATLDAINQLIESHVLAGKQIKANIMKIVKNSKGPTIEELDKRLEEAQLKLIQAANQHQNCNDLTQQVMELREQKKKVQEIESENQVKLRNIDQVSNFVDENQGGIQEFDPQLVRRLIEKITIFQHYMEFTFKDGEVIRVNM
;
A
#
# COMPACT_ATOMS: atom_id res chain seq x y z
N MET A 1 7.15 -0.41 -48.58
CA MET A 1 6.57 -1.76 -48.49
C MET A 1 5.40 -1.71 -47.50
N ASN A 2 4.17 -1.76 -48.00
CA ASN A 2 2.94 -1.67 -47.20
C ASN A 2 2.81 -2.90 -46.29
N LEU A 3 2.98 -2.73 -44.97
CA LEU A 3 2.58 -3.74 -43.99
C LEU A 3 1.21 -3.36 -43.42
N ARG A 4 0.17 -3.72 -44.19
CA ARG A 4 -1.20 -3.86 -43.69
C ARG A 4 -1.17 -4.79 -42.48
N ARG A 5 -1.37 -4.26 -41.26
CA ARG A 5 -1.71 -5.08 -40.09
C ARG A 5 -2.99 -5.84 -40.42
N LYS A 6 -2.93 -7.17 -40.37
CA LYS A 6 -4.04 -8.10 -40.64
C LYS A 6 -5.29 -7.68 -39.87
N ASN A 7 -6.35 -7.38 -40.62
CA ASN A 7 -7.72 -7.10 -40.18
C ASN A 7 -8.45 -8.34 -39.61
N ASN A 8 -7.73 -9.41 -39.22
CA ASN A 8 -8.34 -10.73 -38.93
C ASN A 8 -8.77 -10.93 -37.47
N MET A 9 -8.29 -10.13 -36.52
CA MET A 9 -8.53 -10.38 -35.09
C MET A 9 -9.82 -9.78 -34.54
N SER A 10 -10.30 -8.64 -35.08
CA SER A 10 -11.60 -8.05 -34.67
C SER A 10 -12.82 -8.81 -35.18
N GLN A 11 -12.63 -9.76 -36.11
CA GLN A 11 -13.71 -10.58 -36.64
C GLN A 11 -14.09 -11.75 -35.72
N GLN A 12 -13.24 -12.16 -34.78
CA GLN A 12 -13.49 -13.34 -33.94
C GLN A 12 -14.42 -13.07 -32.75
N THR A 13 -14.50 -11.82 -32.27
CA THR A 13 -15.36 -11.41 -31.14
C THR A 13 -16.68 -10.76 -31.59
N LYS A 14 -16.83 -10.50 -32.89
CA LYS A 14 -18.00 -9.87 -33.48
C LYS A 14 -18.97 -10.92 -34.02
N VAL A 15 -20.24 -10.80 -33.68
CA VAL A 15 -21.32 -11.69 -34.13
C VAL A 15 -22.46 -10.87 -34.71
N VAL A 16 -23.03 -11.33 -35.82
CA VAL A 16 -24.28 -10.79 -36.38
C VAL A 16 -25.36 -11.84 -36.17
N THR A 17 -26.43 -11.47 -35.49
CA THR A 17 -27.50 -12.42 -35.17
C THR A 17 -28.34 -12.82 -36.39
N GLY A 18 -29.06 -13.93 -36.25
CA GLY A 18 -30.02 -14.44 -37.25
C GLY A 18 -31.23 -13.53 -37.45
N VAL A 19 -31.98 -13.79 -38.53
CA VAL A 19 -33.15 -12.99 -38.94
C VAL A 19 -34.28 -13.02 -37.90
N ASN A 20 -34.38 -14.12 -37.14
CA ASN A 20 -35.43 -14.35 -36.14
C ASN A 20 -35.10 -13.76 -34.75
N THR A 21 -34.13 -12.85 -34.66
CA THR A 21 -33.81 -12.20 -33.38
C THR A 21 -34.85 -11.14 -33.08
N ARG A 22 -35.55 -11.28 -31.96
CA ARG A 22 -36.56 -10.32 -31.51
C ARG A 22 -35.93 -9.27 -30.59
N LEU A 23 -36.25 -8.00 -30.81
CA LEU A 23 -35.78 -6.91 -29.98
C LEU A 23 -36.74 -6.69 -28.81
N SER A 24 -36.22 -6.62 -27.58
CA SER A 24 -36.97 -6.24 -26.38
C SER A 24 -36.27 -5.09 -25.68
N TYR A 25 -37.02 -4.21 -25.02
CA TYR A 25 -36.51 -2.98 -24.38
C TYR A 25 -35.59 -2.16 -25.30
N ALA A 26 -35.99 -1.99 -26.56
CA ALA A 26 -35.18 -1.34 -27.60
C ALA A 26 -35.09 0.17 -27.38
N ASN A 27 -34.00 0.61 -26.74
CA ASN A 27 -33.62 2.01 -26.57
C ASN A 27 -32.51 2.36 -27.57
N VAL A 28 -32.79 2.19 -28.86
CA VAL A 28 -31.81 2.34 -29.95
C VAL A 28 -31.81 3.75 -30.57
N TRP A 29 -32.93 4.46 -30.49
CA TRP A 29 -33.07 5.84 -31.00
C TRP A 29 -32.65 6.91 -29.99
N LYS A 30 -32.89 6.67 -28.70
CA LYS A 30 -32.54 7.57 -27.59
C LYS A 30 -31.90 6.77 -26.46
N PRO A 31 -30.78 7.24 -25.89
CA PRO A 31 -30.15 6.55 -24.78
C PRO A 31 -31.01 6.71 -23.52
N LYS A 32 -30.94 5.73 -22.60
CA LYS A 32 -31.65 5.77 -21.32
C LYS A 32 -30.72 5.42 -20.16
N PHE A 33 -31.12 5.87 -18.97
CA PHE A 33 -30.52 5.43 -17.71
C PHE A 33 -31.03 4.04 -17.36
N ILE A 34 -30.10 3.10 -17.15
CA ILE A 34 -30.41 1.78 -16.61
C ILE A 34 -29.72 1.69 -15.25
N ASN A 35 -30.50 1.43 -14.20
CA ASN A 35 -30.03 1.20 -12.83
C ASN A 35 -29.08 2.28 -12.28
N GLY A 36 -29.36 3.56 -12.56
CA GLY A 36 -28.56 4.69 -12.05
C GLY A 36 -27.16 4.85 -12.70
N GLY A 37 -26.90 4.17 -13.82
CA GLY A 37 -25.63 4.27 -14.56
C GLY A 37 -25.54 5.49 -15.50
N LYS A 38 -24.56 5.48 -16.43
CA LYS A 38 -24.48 6.46 -17.53
C LYS A 38 -25.57 6.20 -18.56
N GLU A 39 -26.02 7.24 -19.27
CA GLU A 39 -26.92 7.11 -20.41
C GLU A 39 -26.31 6.23 -21.49
N LYS A 40 -27.07 5.22 -21.94
CA LYS A 40 -26.63 4.29 -22.98
C LYS A 40 -27.77 3.91 -23.91
N TYR A 41 -27.43 3.68 -25.17
CA TYR A 41 -28.27 2.93 -26.10
C TYR A 41 -28.23 1.47 -25.70
N SER A 42 -29.38 0.81 -25.69
CA SER A 42 -29.48 -0.55 -25.17
C SER A 42 -30.62 -1.32 -25.83
N VAL A 43 -30.45 -2.63 -25.91
CA VAL A 43 -31.49 -3.55 -26.38
C VAL A 43 -31.25 -4.93 -25.80
N SER A 44 -32.33 -5.61 -25.42
CA SER A 44 -32.34 -7.04 -25.09
C SER A 44 -32.62 -7.82 -26.38
N LEU A 45 -31.67 -8.65 -26.80
CA LEU A 45 -31.77 -9.47 -27.99
C LEU A 45 -32.27 -10.84 -27.59
N ILE A 46 -33.45 -11.22 -28.07
CA ILE A 46 -34.05 -12.53 -27.82
C ILE A 46 -33.77 -13.41 -29.03
N ILE A 47 -33.05 -14.51 -28.81
CA ILE A 47 -32.55 -15.44 -29.82
C ILE A 47 -33.22 -16.80 -29.57
N PRO A 48 -34.03 -17.31 -30.51
CA PRO A 48 -34.67 -18.61 -30.36
C PRO A 48 -33.65 -19.74 -30.16
N LYS A 49 -33.96 -20.71 -29.28
CA LYS A 49 -33.11 -21.90 -29.06
C LYS A 49 -32.93 -22.75 -30.32
N SER A 50 -33.84 -22.61 -31.30
CA SER A 50 -33.75 -23.26 -32.61
C SER A 50 -32.62 -22.72 -33.49
N ASP A 51 -32.14 -21.47 -33.28
CA ASP A 51 -31.07 -20.87 -34.07
C ASP A 51 -29.67 -21.28 -33.55
N LYS A 52 -29.34 -22.56 -33.77
CA LYS A 52 -28.06 -23.16 -33.35
C LYS A 52 -26.85 -22.47 -33.97
N LEU A 53 -26.98 -21.88 -35.16
CA LEU A 53 -25.89 -21.19 -35.84
C LEU A 53 -25.49 -19.92 -35.10
N THR A 54 -26.47 -19.09 -34.73
CA THR A 54 -26.22 -17.87 -33.97
C THR A 54 -25.68 -18.19 -32.58
N ILE A 55 -26.24 -19.20 -31.89
CA ILE A 55 -25.80 -19.61 -30.56
C ILE A 55 -24.35 -20.11 -30.58
N THR A 56 -23.99 -20.99 -31.51
CA THR A 56 -22.62 -21.50 -31.65
C THR A 56 -21.63 -20.38 -31.98
N ALA A 57 -22.02 -19.41 -32.81
CA ALA A 57 -21.19 -18.25 -33.11
C ALA A 57 -20.96 -17.36 -31.87
N ILE A 58 -21.98 -17.18 -31.03
CA ILE A 58 -21.88 -16.45 -29.76
C ILE A 58 -20.96 -17.18 -28.79
N GLU A 59 -21.14 -18.48 -28.59
CA GLU A 59 -20.29 -19.28 -27.70
C GLU A 59 -18.82 -19.22 -28.13
N LYS A 60 -18.55 -19.34 -29.44
CA LYS A 60 -17.21 -19.19 -29.99
C LYS A 60 -16.63 -17.79 -29.76
N ALA A 61 -17.44 -16.74 -29.91
CA ALA A 61 -17.02 -15.36 -29.66
C ALA A 61 -16.75 -15.09 -28.17
N ILE A 62 -17.54 -15.68 -27.27
CA ILE A 62 -17.31 -15.63 -25.82
C ILE A 62 -15.97 -16.32 -25.48
N ASP A 63 -15.69 -17.48 -26.07
CA ASP A 63 -14.44 -18.19 -25.84
C ASP A 63 -13.22 -17.43 -26.34
N ALA A 64 -13.31 -16.83 -27.54
CA ALA A 64 -12.28 -15.93 -28.06
C ALA A 64 -12.07 -14.72 -27.14
N THR A 65 -13.16 -14.15 -26.59
CA THR A 65 -13.12 -13.02 -25.66
C THR A 65 -12.46 -13.40 -24.33
N ILE A 66 -12.71 -14.61 -23.81
CA ILE A 66 -12.06 -15.11 -22.60
C ILE A 66 -10.56 -15.28 -22.84
N GLN A 67 -10.16 -15.82 -24.00
CA GLN A 67 -8.75 -15.96 -24.37
C GLN A 67 -8.05 -14.59 -24.48
N GLU A 68 -8.68 -13.58 -25.10
CA GLU A 68 -8.17 -12.21 -25.14
C GLU A 68 -8.10 -11.58 -23.74
N GLY A 69 -9.10 -11.86 -22.91
CA GLY A 69 -9.17 -11.40 -21.53
C GLY A 69 -7.99 -11.86 -20.67
N ILE A 70 -7.45 -13.08 -20.88
CA ILE A 70 -6.31 -13.58 -20.09
C ILE A 70 -5.11 -12.61 -20.14
N GLY A 71 -4.83 -12.03 -21.32
CA GLY A 71 -3.76 -11.05 -21.49
C GLY A 71 -4.06 -9.69 -20.82
N LYS A 72 -5.33 -9.34 -20.65
CA LYS A 72 -5.78 -8.10 -19.99
C LYS A 72 -5.97 -8.24 -18.47
N PHE A 73 -6.22 -9.45 -17.97
CA PHE A 73 -6.52 -9.72 -16.56
C PHE A 73 -5.39 -10.41 -15.79
N GLY A 74 -4.31 -10.85 -16.45
CA GLY A 74 -3.11 -11.39 -15.81
C GLY A 74 -3.37 -12.58 -14.88
N GLY A 75 -3.29 -13.81 -15.40
CA GLY A 75 -3.44 -15.01 -14.56
C GLY A 75 -3.79 -16.29 -15.32
N LYS A 76 -4.08 -17.36 -14.57
CA LYS A 76 -4.62 -18.63 -15.12
C LYS A 76 -6.03 -18.41 -15.70
N LYS A 77 -6.39 -19.15 -16.75
CA LYS A 77 -7.72 -19.06 -17.39
C LYS A 77 -8.82 -19.21 -16.32
N PRO A 78 -9.67 -18.19 -16.10
CA PRO A 78 -10.75 -18.28 -15.12
C PRO A 78 -11.73 -19.38 -15.51
N ASN A 79 -12.29 -20.07 -14.50
CA ASN A 79 -13.28 -21.11 -14.74
C ASN A 79 -14.56 -20.48 -15.33
N LYS A 80 -15.11 -21.06 -16.40
CA LYS A 80 -16.31 -20.54 -17.09
C LYS A 80 -17.50 -20.41 -16.14
N ALA A 81 -17.64 -21.34 -15.18
CA ALA A 81 -18.73 -21.34 -14.20
C ALA A 81 -18.70 -20.15 -13.21
N THR A 82 -17.52 -19.56 -12.98
CA THR A 82 -17.38 -18.39 -12.09
C THR A 82 -17.57 -17.04 -12.82
N LEU A 83 -17.62 -17.05 -14.15
CA LEU A 83 -17.77 -15.83 -14.94
C LEU A 83 -19.25 -15.55 -15.20
N LYS A 84 -19.65 -14.29 -15.08
CA LYS A 84 -20.97 -13.85 -15.53
C LYS A 84 -20.97 -13.78 -17.06
N LEU A 85 -21.51 -14.82 -17.69
CA LEU A 85 -21.61 -14.91 -19.15
C LEU A 85 -22.75 -14.02 -19.68
N PRO A 86 -22.61 -13.46 -20.89
CA PRO A 86 -23.60 -12.54 -21.47
C PRO A 86 -24.81 -13.26 -22.07
N LEU A 87 -24.68 -14.54 -22.46
CA LEU A 87 -25.75 -15.39 -22.98
C LEU A 87 -26.52 -15.97 -21.80
N ARG A 88 -27.81 -15.62 -21.67
CA ARG A 88 -28.66 -16.00 -20.54
C ARG A 88 -29.89 -16.76 -21.00
N ASP A 89 -30.35 -17.71 -20.21
CA ASP A 89 -31.49 -18.56 -20.55
C ASP A 89 -32.80 -17.87 -20.19
N GLY A 90 -33.66 -17.64 -21.19
CA GLY A 90 -34.94 -16.99 -21.02
C GLY A 90 -35.91 -17.82 -20.18
N ASP A 91 -35.88 -19.15 -20.31
CA ASP A 91 -36.80 -20.05 -19.61
C ASP A 91 -36.51 -20.15 -18.10
N VAL A 92 -35.28 -19.84 -17.69
CA VAL A 92 -34.85 -19.93 -16.28
C VAL A 92 -34.83 -18.56 -15.60
N GLU A 93 -34.48 -17.49 -16.31
CA GLU A 93 -34.30 -16.15 -15.72
C GLU A 93 -35.51 -15.22 -15.91
N ARG A 94 -36.52 -15.58 -16.71
CA ARG A 94 -37.65 -14.70 -17.05
C ARG A 94 -38.98 -15.45 -17.11
N ASP A 95 -40.00 -14.87 -16.48
CA ASP A 95 -41.38 -15.38 -16.51
C ASP A 95 -42.22 -14.78 -17.66
N ASP A 96 -41.58 -14.10 -18.61
CA ASP A 96 -42.24 -13.42 -19.72
C ASP A 96 -42.43 -14.36 -20.92
N ALA A 97 -43.65 -14.44 -21.46
CA ALA A 97 -43.96 -15.28 -22.64
C ALA A 97 -43.10 -14.97 -23.87
N ALA A 98 -42.57 -13.75 -23.98
CA ALA A 98 -41.67 -13.36 -25.07
C ALA A 98 -40.27 -14.02 -24.99
N TYR A 99 -39.89 -14.58 -23.84
CA TYR A 99 -38.60 -15.19 -23.57
C TYR A 99 -38.65 -16.73 -23.52
N GLN A 100 -39.83 -17.33 -23.70
CA GLN A 100 -39.98 -18.79 -23.75
C GLN A 100 -39.21 -19.38 -24.95
N ASP A 101 -38.57 -20.53 -24.73
CA ASP A 101 -37.76 -21.27 -25.70
C ASP A 101 -36.66 -20.41 -26.36
N SER A 102 -36.11 -19.46 -25.61
CA SER A 102 -35.13 -18.50 -26.14
C SER A 102 -33.98 -18.22 -25.19
N TYR A 103 -32.82 -17.90 -25.76
CA TYR A 103 -31.74 -17.24 -25.05
C TYR A 103 -31.86 -15.72 -25.21
N PHE A 104 -31.28 -14.96 -24.30
CA PHE A 104 -31.24 -13.52 -24.45
C PHE A 104 -29.90 -12.89 -24.04
N ILE A 105 -29.59 -11.77 -24.69
CA ILE A 105 -28.37 -10.99 -24.47
C ILE A 105 -28.74 -9.51 -24.34
N ASN A 106 -28.24 -8.88 -23.28
CA ASN A 106 -28.39 -7.44 -23.11
C ASN A 106 -27.20 -6.70 -23.73
N ALA A 107 -27.39 -6.11 -24.91
CA ALA A 107 -26.38 -5.30 -25.58
C ALA A 107 -26.54 -3.81 -25.20
N ASN A 108 -25.42 -3.11 -25.03
CA ASN A 108 -25.41 -1.67 -24.79
C ASN A 108 -24.24 -0.96 -25.48
N SER A 109 -24.44 0.32 -25.79
CA SER A 109 -23.46 1.20 -26.42
C SER A 109 -23.58 2.63 -25.90
N ILE A 110 -22.46 3.34 -25.83
CA ILE A 110 -22.43 4.78 -25.50
C ILE A 110 -22.76 5.60 -26.76
N THR A 111 -22.32 5.14 -27.93
CA THR A 111 -22.57 5.78 -29.22
C THR A 111 -23.85 5.23 -29.86
N ALA A 112 -24.56 6.09 -30.59
CA ALA A 112 -25.78 5.72 -31.30
C ALA A 112 -25.49 4.60 -32.33
N PRO A 113 -26.27 3.52 -32.34
CA PRO A 113 -26.16 2.48 -33.35
C PRO A 113 -26.66 3.00 -34.71
N GLN A 114 -26.10 2.48 -35.79
CA GLN A 114 -26.64 2.68 -37.14
C GLN A 114 -27.78 1.69 -37.36
N ILE A 115 -28.95 2.21 -37.74
CA ILE A 115 -30.18 1.43 -37.96
C ILE A 115 -30.50 1.52 -39.44
N VAL A 116 -30.57 0.36 -40.10
CA VAL A 116 -30.71 0.25 -41.55
C VAL A 116 -31.81 -0.74 -41.93
N ASP A 117 -32.35 -0.57 -43.12
CA ASP A 117 -33.33 -1.46 -43.72
C ASP A 117 -32.67 -2.71 -44.36
N LYS A 118 -33.46 -3.49 -45.12
CA LYS A 118 -32.98 -4.68 -45.84
C LYS A 118 -31.97 -4.36 -46.94
N HIS A 119 -31.98 -3.14 -47.47
CA HIS A 119 -31.08 -2.66 -48.52
C HIS A 119 -29.86 -1.91 -47.94
N VAL A 120 -29.68 -1.95 -46.61
CA VAL A 120 -28.58 -1.28 -45.90
C VAL A 120 -28.66 0.26 -46.04
N GLN A 121 -29.87 0.78 -46.21
CA GLN A 121 -30.15 2.22 -46.22
C GLN A 121 -30.59 2.67 -44.82
N PRO A 122 -30.18 3.86 -44.33
CA PRO A 122 -30.59 4.36 -43.02
C PRO A 122 -32.11 4.52 -42.92
N ILE A 123 -32.71 3.93 -41.88
CA ILE A 123 -34.15 4.09 -41.62
C ILE A 123 -34.39 5.49 -41.06
N LEU A 124 -35.29 6.24 -41.72
CA LEU A 124 -35.66 7.60 -41.32
C LEU A 124 -36.87 7.62 -40.37
N ASP A 125 -37.80 6.66 -40.52
CA ASP A 125 -38.96 6.52 -39.64
C ASP A 125 -38.62 5.68 -38.40
N ARG A 126 -38.78 6.30 -37.23
CA ARG A 126 -38.50 5.66 -35.94
C ARG A 126 -39.53 4.58 -35.59
N ASN A 127 -40.70 4.60 -36.22
CA ASN A 127 -41.76 3.62 -35.96
C ASN A 127 -41.46 2.25 -36.55
N GLU A 128 -40.53 2.13 -37.50
CA GLU A 128 -40.15 0.83 -38.08
C GLU A 128 -39.37 -0.05 -37.10
N VAL A 129 -38.67 0.55 -36.14
CA VAL A 129 -37.85 -0.18 -35.16
C VAL A 129 -38.33 0.12 -33.74
N TYR A 130 -39.08 -0.84 -33.20
CA TYR A 130 -39.71 -0.77 -31.88
C TYR A 130 -39.47 -2.05 -31.06
N SER A 131 -39.79 -2.02 -29.76
CA SER A 131 -39.69 -3.22 -28.90
C SER A 131 -40.74 -4.24 -29.33
N GLY A 132 -40.30 -5.41 -29.79
CA GLY A 132 -41.13 -6.48 -30.30
C GLY A 132 -40.84 -6.85 -31.76
N CYS A 133 -40.18 -5.96 -32.52
CA CYS A 133 -39.81 -6.22 -33.92
C CYS A 133 -38.65 -7.23 -34.05
N TYR A 134 -38.49 -7.77 -35.25
CA TYR A 134 -37.40 -8.70 -35.60
C TYR A 134 -36.32 -7.97 -36.40
N ALA A 135 -35.06 -8.10 -35.97
CA ALA A 135 -33.94 -7.43 -36.62
C ALA A 135 -32.64 -8.19 -36.41
N ARG A 136 -31.73 -8.10 -37.41
CA ARG A 136 -30.36 -8.60 -37.26
C ARG A 136 -29.53 -7.57 -36.52
N VAL A 137 -28.80 -8.00 -35.49
CA VAL A 137 -28.00 -7.10 -34.68
C VAL A 137 -26.55 -7.53 -34.70
N SER A 138 -25.67 -6.59 -35.01
CA SER A 138 -24.23 -6.76 -34.94
C SER A 138 -23.74 -6.41 -33.52
N ILE A 139 -23.30 -7.41 -32.78
CA ILE A 139 -22.75 -7.28 -31.43
C ILE A 139 -21.26 -7.63 -31.40
N ASN A 140 -20.53 -7.04 -30.47
CA ASN A 140 -19.13 -7.37 -30.22
C ASN A 140 -18.94 -7.69 -28.74
N PHE A 141 -18.36 -8.86 -28.46
CA PHE A 141 -18.05 -9.28 -27.10
C PHE A 141 -16.70 -8.74 -26.68
N TYR A 142 -16.61 -8.25 -25.45
CA TYR A 142 -15.36 -7.84 -24.85
C TYR A 142 -15.39 -8.16 -23.36
N ALA A 143 -14.24 -8.49 -22.81
CA ALA A 143 -14.13 -8.82 -21.40
C ALA A 143 -14.06 -7.54 -20.56
N PHE A 144 -14.87 -7.46 -19.51
CA PHE A 144 -14.93 -6.31 -18.60
C PHE A 144 -15.08 -6.79 -17.17
N ASN A 145 -14.43 -6.11 -16.23
CA ASN A 145 -14.57 -6.38 -14.81
C ASN A 145 -15.53 -5.33 -14.21
N THR A 146 -16.69 -5.78 -13.71
CA THR A 146 -17.68 -4.92 -13.05
C THR A 146 -17.48 -4.80 -11.55
N ASN A 147 -16.79 -5.77 -10.94
CA ASN A 147 -16.44 -5.66 -9.54
C ASN A 147 -15.19 -4.81 -9.49
N GLY A 148 -15.25 -3.64 -8.86
CA GLY A 148 -14.12 -2.73 -8.66
C GLY A 148 -12.98 -3.31 -7.80
N ASN A 149 -12.78 -4.63 -7.86
CA ASN A 149 -11.75 -5.38 -7.19
C ASN A 149 -10.39 -4.90 -7.73
N LEU A 150 -9.58 -4.41 -6.81
CA LEU A 150 -8.21 -3.99 -7.08
C LEU A 150 -7.38 -5.23 -7.45
N VAL A 151 -7.06 -5.37 -8.74
CA VAL A 151 -6.12 -6.39 -9.22
C VAL A 151 -4.71 -5.84 -9.08
N ILE A 152 -3.81 -6.64 -8.49
CA ILE A 152 -2.41 -6.27 -8.33
C ILE A 152 -1.70 -6.45 -9.67
N GLU A 153 -1.16 -5.36 -10.22
CA GLU A 153 -0.22 -5.41 -11.33
C GLU A 153 1.19 -5.80 -10.81
N PRO A 154 1.76 -6.95 -11.22
CA PRO A 154 3.02 -7.46 -10.66
C PRO A 154 4.21 -6.49 -10.79
N GLU A 155 4.34 -5.78 -11.92
CA GLU A 155 5.46 -4.86 -12.15
C GLU A 155 5.35 -3.59 -11.29
N GLU A 156 4.14 -3.04 -11.16
CA GLU A 156 3.90 -1.92 -10.25
C GLU A 156 4.09 -2.33 -8.78
N ALA A 157 3.67 -3.54 -8.42
CA ALA A 157 3.85 -4.09 -7.08
C ALA A 157 5.33 -4.25 -6.69
N LYS A 158 6.20 -4.66 -7.63
CA LYS A 158 7.66 -4.69 -7.42
C LYS A 158 8.20 -3.29 -7.08
N THR A 159 7.76 -2.29 -7.82
CA THR A 159 8.16 -0.89 -7.59
C THR A 159 7.72 -0.40 -6.22
N VAL A 160 6.47 -0.68 -5.83
CA VAL A 160 5.93 -0.33 -4.50
C VAL A 160 6.74 -1.03 -3.40
N LYS A 161 6.99 -2.34 -3.51
CA LYS A 161 7.85 -3.08 -2.58
C LYS A 161 9.21 -2.42 -2.43
N ARG A 162 9.86 -2.09 -3.55
CA ARG A 162 11.16 -1.40 -3.55
C ARG A 162 11.11 -0.07 -2.80
N ILE A 163 10.06 0.73 -2.98
CA ILE A 163 9.88 2.01 -2.26
C ILE A 163 9.82 1.79 -0.74
N PHE A 164 9.00 0.84 -0.28
CA PHE A 164 8.84 0.54 1.15
C PHE A 164 10.16 0.07 1.78
N TYR A 165 10.84 -0.91 1.16
CA TYR A 165 12.10 -1.42 1.68
C TYR A 165 13.25 -0.39 1.61
N SER A 166 13.33 0.41 0.54
CA SER A 166 14.33 1.49 0.44
C SER A 166 14.13 2.55 1.52
N TYR A 167 12.88 2.85 1.87
CA TYR A 167 12.57 3.77 2.96
C TYR A 167 13.00 3.21 4.34
N LEU A 168 12.74 1.91 4.58
CA LEU A 168 13.19 1.21 5.79
C LEU A 168 14.71 1.16 5.91
N GLN A 169 15.43 1.02 4.79
CA GLN A 169 16.90 1.10 4.75
C GLN A 169 17.45 2.49 5.09
N GLY A 170 16.59 3.50 5.28
CA GLY A 170 16.99 4.82 5.76
C GLY A 170 17.07 5.88 4.66
N MET A 171 16.70 5.56 3.41
CA MET A 171 16.64 6.54 2.34
C MET A 171 15.55 7.58 2.61
N THR A 172 15.77 8.80 2.13
CA THR A 172 14.78 9.88 2.17
C THR A 172 13.80 9.75 1.00
N MET A 173 12.58 10.28 1.16
CA MET A 173 11.59 10.29 0.06
C MET A 173 12.14 10.98 -1.20
N LYS A 174 13.01 11.99 -1.04
CA LYS A 174 13.66 12.67 -2.17
C LYS A 174 14.67 11.75 -2.88
N GLN A 175 15.53 11.06 -2.14
CA GLN A 175 16.49 10.12 -2.73
C GLN A 175 15.80 8.97 -3.45
N ILE A 176 14.71 8.43 -2.89
CA ILE A 176 13.95 7.37 -3.55
C ILE A 176 13.34 7.90 -4.86
N ALA A 177 12.83 9.13 -4.89
CA ALA A 177 12.34 9.75 -6.13
C ALA A 177 13.45 9.92 -7.18
N GLU A 178 14.63 10.37 -6.76
CA GLU A 178 15.80 10.54 -7.65
C GLU A 178 16.26 9.19 -8.20
N LEU A 179 16.29 8.13 -7.39
CA LEU A 179 16.64 6.78 -7.81
C LEU A 179 15.62 6.21 -8.82
N LEU A 180 14.32 6.30 -8.52
CA LEU A 180 13.29 5.83 -9.45
C LEU A 180 13.30 6.59 -10.77
N LYS A 181 13.64 7.88 -10.73
CA LYS A 181 13.83 8.70 -11.93
C LYS A 181 15.06 8.27 -12.73
N ALA A 182 16.18 7.96 -12.06
CA ALA A 182 17.40 7.48 -12.71
C ALA A 182 17.17 6.12 -13.39
N ASP A 183 16.37 5.25 -12.78
CA ASP A 183 16.03 3.93 -13.31
C ASP A 183 14.95 3.98 -14.41
N GLY A 184 14.45 5.16 -14.78
CA GLY A 184 13.44 5.33 -15.83
C GLY A 184 12.05 4.80 -15.48
N VAL A 185 11.76 4.55 -14.19
CA VAL A 185 10.47 4.01 -13.75
C VAL A 185 9.39 5.08 -13.91
N LEU A 186 8.26 4.72 -14.54
CA LEU A 186 7.12 5.63 -14.69
C LEU A 186 6.28 5.70 -13.43
N THR A 187 5.74 6.88 -13.14
CA THR A 187 4.72 7.06 -12.09
C THR A 187 3.38 6.46 -12.53
N GLY A 188 2.44 6.23 -11.59
CA GLY A 188 1.10 5.73 -11.92
C GLY A 188 0.29 6.62 -12.89
N GLY A 189 0.68 7.89 -13.06
CA GLY A 189 0.15 8.78 -14.10
C GLY A 189 0.89 8.71 -15.43
N LYS A 190 1.76 7.71 -15.62
CA LYS A 190 2.66 7.51 -16.78
C LYS A 190 3.60 8.69 -17.05
N LYS A 191 3.99 9.42 -16.01
CA LYS A 191 4.98 10.52 -16.07
C LYS A 191 6.34 10.04 -15.57
N THR A 192 7.41 10.59 -16.11
CA THR A 192 8.81 10.28 -15.75
C THR A 192 9.30 11.01 -14.49
N ASN A 193 8.63 12.08 -14.07
CA ASN A 193 9.05 12.88 -12.93
C ASN A 193 8.45 12.35 -11.62
N TRP A 194 9.30 11.78 -10.79
CA TRP A 194 8.99 11.43 -9.40
C TRP A 194 9.21 12.62 -8.47
N HIS A 195 8.21 12.92 -7.64
CA HIS A 195 8.29 13.92 -6.58
C HIS A 195 8.19 13.27 -5.21
N SER A 196 8.80 13.90 -4.20
CA SER A 196 8.76 13.40 -2.81
C SER A 196 7.33 13.30 -2.26
N SER A 197 6.41 14.14 -2.72
CA SER A 197 4.99 14.09 -2.37
C SER A 197 4.31 12.81 -2.86
N GLY A 198 4.63 12.36 -4.08
CA GLY A 198 4.10 11.11 -4.63
C GLY A 198 4.52 9.90 -3.79
N ILE A 199 5.79 9.85 -3.39
CA ILE A 199 6.31 8.78 -2.52
C ILE A 199 5.68 8.86 -1.12
N ALA A 200 5.49 10.06 -0.58
CA ALA A 200 4.81 10.25 0.70
C ALA A 200 3.36 9.73 0.65
N SER A 201 2.65 9.97 -0.45
CA SER A 201 1.30 9.44 -0.65
C SER A 201 1.29 7.92 -0.75
N ILE A 202 2.27 7.32 -1.44
CA ILE A 202 2.39 5.85 -1.54
C ILE A 202 2.64 5.24 -0.17
N LEU A 203 3.63 5.75 0.56
CA LEU A 203 4.02 5.20 1.86
C LEU A 203 2.90 5.33 2.90
N LYS A 204 1.97 6.28 2.79
CA LYS A 204 0.87 6.50 3.75
C LYS A 204 -0.43 5.77 3.41
N ASN A 205 -0.55 5.20 2.21
CA ASN A 205 -1.81 4.67 1.72
C ASN A 205 -2.05 3.26 2.26
N GLU A 206 -3.12 3.11 3.05
CA GLU A 206 -3.49 1.84 3.69
C GLU A 206 -3.88 0.73 2.69
N LYS A 207 -4.23 1.11 1.46
CA LYS A 207 -4.53 0.14 0.40
C LYS A 207 -3.37 -0.82 0.14
N TYR A 208 -2.12 -0.37 0.27
CA TYR A 208 -0.98 -1.26 0.02
C TYR A 208 -0.84 -2.41 1.02
N MET A 209 -1.49 -2.30 2.20
CA MET A 209 -1.57 -3.38 3.19
C MET A 209 -2.90 -4.16 3.13
N GLY A 210 -3.75 -3.88 2.15
CA GLY A 210 -5.02 -4.59 1.93
C GLY A 210 -6.22 -3.98 2.66
N ASP A 211 -6.06 -2.88 3.39
CA ASP A 211 -7.16 -2.21 4.09
C ASP A 211 -7.73 -1.06 3.24
N ALA A 212 -8.97 -0.68 3.51
CA ALA A 212 -9.65 0.41 2.81
C ALA A 212 -10.34 1.36 3.79
N LEU A 213 -9.97 2.64 3.74
CA LEU A 213 -10.73 3.70 4.42
C LEU A 213 -11.70 4.36 3.42
N LEU A 214 -12.99 4.15 3.65
CA LEU A 214 -14.08 4.70 2.85
C LEU A 214 -14.45 6.11 3.32
N GLN A 215 -15.12 6.87 2.44
CA GLN A 215 -15.63 8.21 2.74
C GLN A 215 -14.58 9.24 3.20
N LYS A 216 -13.34 9.14 2.68
CA LYS A 216 -12.27 10.14 2.88
C LYS A 216 -12.63 11.55 2.39
N THR A 217 -13.65 11.66 1.55
CA THR A 217 -14.21 12.92 1.05
C THR A 217 -15.72 12.79 0.99
N TYR A 218 -16.43 13.89 1.19
CA TYR A 218 -17.87 13.96 1.00
C TYR A 218 -18.23 15.16 0.12
N THR A 219 -19.43 15.12 -0.46
CA THR A 219 -19.96 16.23 -1.27
C THR A 219 -20.64 17.20 -0.33
N VAL A 220 -20.19 18.47 -0.31
CA VAL A 220 -20.73 19.49 0.60
C VAL A 220 -22.04 20.06 0.07
N ASP A 221 -22.13 20.18 -1.25
CA ASP A 221 -23.24 20.81 -1.94
C ASP A 221 -23.58 19.99 -3.19
N PHE A 222 -24.84 19.57 -3.27
CA PHE A 222 -25.36 18.68 -4.30
C PHE A 222 -25.51 19.37 -5.65
N LEU A 223 -25.71 20.70 -5.69
CA LEU A 223 -25.77 21.46 -6.94
C LEU A 223 -24.37 21.62 -7.53
N THR A 224 -23.40 22.06 -6.73
CA THR A 224 -22.04 22.33 -7.22
C THR A 224 -21.17 21.07 -7.32
N LYS A 225 -21.64 19.93 -6.80
CA LYS A 225 -20.90 18.64 -6.73
C LYS A 225 -19.50 18.78 -6.14
N LYS A 226 -19.29 19.80 -5.31
CA LYS A 226 -17.98 20.12 -4.72
C LYS A 226 -17.64 19.09 -3.65
N ARG A 227 -16.59 18.30 -3.89
CA ARG A 227 -16.07 17.31 -2.94
C ARG A 227 -14.98 17.92 -2.05
N VAL A 228 -15.13 17.76 -0.74
CA VAL A 228 -14.15 18.21 0.26
C VAL A 228 -13.68 17.02 1.08
N LYS A 229 -12.45 17.11 1.61
CA LYS A 229 -11.91 16.08 2.51
C LYS A 229 -12.75 15.99 3.78
N ASN A 230 -13.04 14.77 4.18
CA ASN A 230 -13.77 14.50 5.40
C ASN A 230 -12.78 14.56 6.58
N ASN A 231 -12.87 15.60 7.39
CA ASN A 231 -12.04 15.78 8.59
C ASN A 231 -12.75 15.29 9.87
N GLY A 232 -13.73 14.39 9.74
CA GLY A 232 -14.56 13.91 10.85
C GLY A 232 -15.97 14.52 10.89
N ILE A 233 -16.39 15.18 9.81
CA ILE A 233 -17.75 15.74 9.69
C ILE A 233 -18.76 14.63 9.38
N MET A 234 -18.37 13.68 8.53
CA MET A 234 -19.16 12.49 8.21
C MET A 234 -18.46 11.26 8.79
N PRO A 235 -19.20 10.19 9.14
CA PRO A 235 -18.61 8.91 9.52
C PRO A 235 -17.61 8.43 8.45
N GLN A 236 -16.53 7.80 8.90
CA GLN A 236 -15.57 7.12 8.03
C GLN A 236 -15.58 5.64 8.40
N TYR A 237 -15.61 4.79 7.39
CA TYR A 237 -15.66 3.35 7.57
C TYR A 237 -14.31 2.76 7.20
N TYR A 238 -13.68 2.09 8.16
CA TYR A 238 -12.42 1.38 7.95
C TYR A 238 -12.73 -0.11 7.76
N VAL A 239 -12.32 -0.65 6.61
CA VAL A 239 -12.51 -2.06 6.24
C VAL A 239 -11.14 -2.72 6.23
N GLU A 240 -10.99 -3.78 7.03
CA GLU A 240 -9.79 -4.60 7.07
C GLU A 240 -9.82 -5.67 5.98
N ASN A 241 -8.66 -5.94 5.35
CA ASN A 241 -8.49 -7.00 4.35
C ASN A 241 -9.49 -6.94 3.17
N ASP A 242 -9.82 -5.72 2.73
CA ASP A 242 -10.66 -5.42 1.57
C ASP A 242 -10.12 -6.03 0.26
N HIS A 243 -8.80 -6.05 0.08
CA HIS A 243 -8.16 -6.64 -1.10
C HIS A 243 -6.78 -7.23 -0.78
N ALA A 244 -6.21 -7.94 -1.76
CA ALA A 244 -4.90 -8.55 -1.63
C ALA A 244 -3.82 -7.49 -1.33
N ALA A 245 -3.09 -7.69 -0.23
CA ALA A 245 -2.04 -6.78 0.21
C ALA A 245 -0.77 -6.92 -0.65
N ILE A 246 -0.18 -5.78 -1.04
CA ILE A 246 1.14 -5.74 -1.70
C ILE A 246 2.27 -5.83 -0.66
N ILE A 247 2.06 -5.22 0.51
CA ILE A 247 3.02 -5.13 1.62
C ILE A 247 2.41 -5.74 2.87
N PRO A 248 3.12 -6.60 3.63
CA PRO A 248 2.63 -7.11 4.90
C PRO A 248 2.34 -5.99 5.90
N ARG A 249 1.28 -6.13 6.71
CA ARG A 249 0.86 -5.15 7.75
C ARG A 249 2.03 -4.75 8.66
N SER A 250 2.88 -5.72 9.04
CA SER A 250 4.06 -5.47 9.88
C SER A 250 5.09 -4.53 9.26
N VAL A 251 5.32 -4.61 7.94
CA VAL A 251 6.24 -3.74 7.20
C VAL A 251 5.64 -2.34 7.05
N PHE A 252 4.34 -2.27 6.75
CA PHE A 252 3.64 -0.99 6.65
C PHE A 252 3.65 -0.22 7.96
N MET A 253 3.34 -0.88 9.09
CA MET A 253 3.35 -0.25 10.41
C MET A 253 4.75 0.21 10.82
N GLN A 254 5.80 -0.55 10.50
CA GLN A 254 7.20 -0.11 10.70
C GLN A 254 7.51 1.18 9.93
N VAL A 255 7.06 1.27 8.68
CA VAL A 255 7.21 2.48 7.87
C VAL A 255 6.43 3.65 8.48
N GLN A 256 5.18 3.47 8.91
CA GLN A 256 4.42 4.55 9.57
C GLN A 256 5.11 5.03 10.85
N ASN A 257 5.61 4.11 11.67
CA ASN A 257 6.36 4.44 12.87
C ASN A 257 7.63 5.22 12.52
N LEU A 258 8.35 4.84 11.46
CA LEU A 258 9.52 5.56 10.99
C LEU A 258 9.18 6.97 10.46
N ILE A 259 8.05 7.12 9.75
CA ILE A 259 7.54 8.42 9.29
C ILE A 259 7.21 9.31 10.50
N ARG A 260 6.46 8.77 11.47
CA ARG A 260 6.07 9.48 12.70
C ARG A 260 7.31 9.90 13.49
N ARG A 261 8.27 8.99 13.67
CA ARG A 261 9.56 9.30 14.28
C ARG A 261 10.23 10.45 13.54
N ARG A 262 10.42 10.34 12.23
CA ARG A 262 11.07 11.39 11.40
C ARG A 262 10.38 12.75 11.49
N HIS A 263 9.06 12.76 11.54
CA HIS A 263 8.24 13.96 11.69
C HIS A 263 8.41 14.60 13.08
N ASN A 264 8.31 13.77 14.13
CA ASN A 264 8.40 14.22 15.53
C ASN A 264 9.81 14.61 15.94
N GLY A 265 10.84 14.35 15.13
CA GLY A 265 12.20 14.75 15.45
C GLY A 265 12.76 14.04 16.70
N ILE A 266 13.92 14.50 17.15
CA ILE A 266 14.53 14.09 18.41
C ILE A 266 14.66 15.32 19.29
N THR A 267 14.10 15.25 20.49
CA THR A 267 14.38 16.21 21.55
C THR A 267 15.59 15.70 22.32
N THR A 268 16.67 16.48 22.29
CA THR A 268 17.91 16.14 23.01
C THR A 268 17.77 16.45 24.49
N LYS A 269 18.68 15.92 25.35
CA LYS A 269 18.69 16.21 26.80
C LYS A 269 18.79 17.71 27.15
N ASN A 270 19.15 18.55 26.19
CA ASN A 270 19.19 20.01 26.32
C ASN A 270 17.89 20.70 25.84
N ASP A 271 16.77 19.97 25.77
CA ASP A 271 15.46 20.42 25.26
C ASP A 271 15.48 21.00 23.85
N LYS A 272 16.53 20.71 23.07
CA LYS A 272 16.62 21.15 21.68
C LYS A 272 15.99 20.12 20.79
N HIS A 273 14.92 20.53 20.12
CA HIS A 273 14.27 19.75 19.09
C HIS A 273 15.08 19.77 17.78
N ARG A 274 15.32 18.59 17.22
CA ARG A 274 16.10 18.38 16.01
C ARG A 274 15.30 17.56 15.01
N ARG A 275 15.14 18.07 13.78
CA ARG A 275 14.56 17.28 12.68
C ARG A 275 15.45 16.09 12.34
N ILE A 276 14.84 14.94 12.10
CA ILE A 276 15.55 13.72 11.73
C ILE A 276 15.88 13.74 10.24
N ASN A 277 17.16 13.65 9.90
CA ASN A 277 17.67 13.41 8.56
C ASN A 277 18.70 12.26 8.55
N SER A 278 18.32 11.11 7.99
CA SER A 278 19.13 9.88 7.95
C SER A 278 20.06 9.78 6.73
N LYS A 279 20.41 10.91 6.09
CA LYS A 279 21.25 10.94 4.88
C LYS A 279 22.58 10.18 5.03
N TYR A 280 23.26 10.31 6.15
CA TYR A 280 24.54 9.63 6.43
C TYR A 280 24.36 8.59 7.53
N CYS A 281 25.19 7.54 7.54
CA CYS A 281 25.09 6.43 8.50
C CYS A 281 25.19 6.89 9.97
N PHE A 282 26.03 7.87 10.26
CA PHE A 282 26.21 8.43 11.62
C PHE A 282 25.19 9.53 11.97
N SER A 283 24.38 10.00 11.02
CA SER A 283 23.45 11.11 11.27
C SER A 283 22.48 10.74 12.38
N GLN A 284 22.48 11.53 13.46
CA GLN A 284 21.60 11.40 14.63
C GLN A 284 21.76 10.12 15.46
N ARG A 285 22.84 9.38 15.22
CA ARG A 285 23.29 8.33 16.13
C ARG A 285 24.36 8.87 17.07
N VAL A 286 25.01 9.96 16.66
CA VAL A 286 26.14 10.56 17.37
C VAL A 286 25.69 11.69 18.30
N TYR A 287 25.90 11.50 19.60
CA TYR A 287 25.55 12.40 20.69
C TYR A 287 26.81 12.94 21.39
N CYS A 288 26.69 14.12 21.97
CA CYS A 288 27.72 14.74 22.79
C CYS A 288 27.59 14.29 24.25
N GLY A 289 28.62 13.67 24.80
CA GLY A 289 28.67 13.32 26.23
C GLY A 289 28.68 14.55 27.16
N LYS A 290 29.20 15.69 26.69
CA LYS A 290 29.27 16.92 27.50
C LYS A 290 27.95 17.70 27.58
N CYS A 291 27.19 17.77 26.49
CA CYS A 291 26.00 18.61 26.42
C CYS A 291 24.75 17.87 25.90
N GLY A 292 24.79 16.56 25.68
CA GLY A 292 23.64 15.75 25.26
C GLY A 292 23.03 16.07 23.88
N ASP A 293 23.53 17.07 23.15
CA ASP A 293 23.05 17.45 21.81
C ASP A 293 23.71 16.57 20.74
N ILE A 294 23.13 16.53 19.54
CA ILE A 294 23.62 15.70 18.43
C ILE A 294 24.85 16.31 17.76
N PHE A 295 25.70 15.47 17.18
CA PHE A 295 26.71 15.92 16.22
C PHE A 295 26.10 16.07 14.82
N GLN A 296 26.52 17.11 14.11
CA GLN A 296 26.15 17.38 12.73
C GLN A 296 27.39 17.29 11.85
N ARG A 297 27.21 16.67 10.68
CA ARG A 297 28.22 16.58 9.65
C ARG A 297 28.35 17.92 8.93
N ASN A 298 29.57 18.43 8.83
CA ASN A 298 29.95 19.58 8.03
C ASN A 298 31.09 19.19 7.09
N MET A 299 31.23 19.93 5.99
CA MET A 299 32.39 19.83 5.12
C MET A 299 33.34 20.98 5.46
N TRP A 300 34.61 20.66 5.70
CA TRP A 300 35.70 21.61 5.69
C TRP A 300 36.41 21.51 4.34
N TYR A 301 36.86 22.65 3.81
CA TYR A 301 37.42 22.74 2.46
C TYR A 301 38.93 23.03 2.43
N THR A 302 39.55 23.31 3.58
CA THR A 302 40.94 23.80 3.66
C THR A 302 41.76 22.96 4.65
N PRO A 303 42.95 22.43 4.26
CA PRO A 303 43.55 22.36 2.91
C PRO A 303 42.98 21.23 2.04
N VAL A 304 42.26 20.27 2.61
CA VAL A 304 41.63 19.13 1.90
C VAL A 304 40.15 19.07 2.26
N LYS A 305 39.32 18.63 1.32
CA LYS A 305 37.88 18.39 1.53
C LYS A 305 37.67 17.25 2.53
N VAL A 306 37.50 17.59 3.81
CA VAL A 306 37.31 16.62 4.89
C VAL A 306 35.95 16.82 5.53
N ALA A 307 35.23 15.71 5.71
CA ALA A 307 34.00 15.71 6.46
C ALA A 307 34.29 15.67 7.97
N VAL A 308 33.70 16.61 8.71
CA VAL A 308 33.92 16.80 10.14
C VAL A 308 32.58 16.82 10.86
N TRP A 309 32.50 16.06 11.95
CA TRP A 309 31.37 16.02 12.86
C TRP A 309 31.59 17.04 13.98
N ARG A 310 30.63 17.95 14.15
CA ARG A 310 30.67 18.98 15.19
C ARG A 310 29.38 18.98 15.99
N CYS A 311 29.48 19.23 17.28
CA CYS A 311 28.31 19.36 18.15
C CYS A 311 27.35 20.46 17.64
N ALA A 312 26.07 20.15 17.49
CA ALA A 312 25.05 21.07 16.99
C ALA A 312 24.89 22.30 17.89
N SER A 313 25.07 22.15 19.20
CA SER A 313 25.09 23.27 20.16
C SER A 313 26.28 24.21 20.00
N ARG A 314 27.37 23.76 19.37
CA ARG A 314 28.52 24.61 19.01
C ARG A 314 28.28 25.38 17.72
N ILE A 315 27.61 24.76 16.74
CA ILE A 315 27.32 25.36 15.42
C ILE A 315 26.20 26.39 15.53
N LYS A 316 25.05 25.99 16.09
CA LYS A 316 23.87 26.85 16.18
C LYS A 316 23.98 27.70 17.44
N ARG A 317 24.53 28.90 17.27
CA ARG A 317 24.70 29.92 18.31
C ARG A 317 23.36 30.18 19.00
N ASN A 318 23.27 29.91 20.31
CA ASN A 318 22.13 30.33 21.10
C ASN A 318 22.45 31.72 21.69
N LYS A 319 21.53 32.68 21.62
CA LYS A 319 21.76 34.03 22.19
C LYS A 319 21.90 34.01 23.73
N LYS A 320 21.42 32.94 24.39
CA LYS A 320 21.32 32.83 25.87
C LYS A 320 22.04 31.61 26.49
N GLY A 321 22.96 30.93 25.80
CA GLY A 321 23.55 29.67 26.31
C GLY A 321 25.06 29.52 26.10
N ARG A 322 25.74 28.85 27.04
CA ARG A 322 27.17 28.50 26.95
C ARG A 322 27.42 27.58 25.74
N ARG A 323 28.49 27.86 24.99
CA ARG A 323 28.91 27.05 23.84
C ARG A 323 29.47 25.71 24.32
N CYS A 324 29.09 24.63 23.65
CA CYS A 324 29.76 23.35 23.85
C CYS A 324 31.20 23.43 23.31
N MET A 325 32.17 23.12 24.16
CA MET A 325 33.61 23.14 23.82
C MET A 325 34.17 21.74 23.49
N ILE A 326 33.30 20.77 23.20
CA ILE A 326 33.78 19.44 22.81
C ILE A 326 34.55 19.49 21.48
N ARG A 327 35.57 18.64 21.34
CA ARG A 327 36.40 18.58 20.13
C ARG A 327 35.60 18.17 18.91
N ASN A 328 36.04 18.63 17.74
CA ASN A 328 35.47 18.18 16.47
C ASN A 328 36.10 16.84 16.09
N ILE A 329 35.32 15.95 15.47
CA ILE A 329 35.82 14.64 15.05
C ILE A 329 35.79 14.55 13.53
N LYS A 330 36.92 14.15 12.96
CA LYS A 330 37.02 13.88 11.52
C LYS A 330 36.28 12.57 11.22
N GLU A 331 35.54 12.52 10.11
CA GLU A 331 34.79 11.33 9.71
C GLU A 331 35.66 10.06 9.58
N PRO A 332 36.91 10.10 9.08
CA PRO A 332 37.79 8.92 9.05
C PRO A 332 38.05 8.32 10.43
N LEU A 333 38.30 9.16 11.45
CA LEU A 333 38.50 8.69 12.83
C LEU A 333 37.24 8.01 13.36
N LEU A 334 36.07 8.60 13.08
CA LEU A 334 34.80 8.00 13.49
C LEU A 334 34.55 6.65 12.82
N LYS A 335 34.93 6.49 11.54
CA LYS A 335 34.83 5.21 10.81
C LYS A 335 35.76 4.15 11.40
N ALA A 336 37.03 4.49 11.65
CA ALA A 336 38.00 3.59 12.27
C ALA A 336 37.52 3.12 13.66
N ALA A 337 37.15 4.07 14.53
CA ALA A 337 36.63 3.74 15.86
C ALA A 337 35.34 2.90 15.81
N THR A 338 34.54 3.05 14.74
CA THR A 338 33.35 2.22 14.53
C THR A 338 33.70 0.78 14.14
N LEU A 339 34.71 0.59 13.29
CA LEU A 339 35.22 -0.74 12.95
C LEU A 339 35.80 -1.43 14.18
N ASP A 340 36.62 -0.72 14.96
CA ASP A 340 37.20 -1.24 16.20
C ASP A 340 36.11 -1.66 17.19
N ALA A 341 35.07 -0.83 17.36
CA ALA A 341 33.94 -1.18 18.22
C ALA A 341 33.17 -2.41 17.71
N ILE A 342 32.98 -2.57 16.40
CA ILE A 342 32.28 -3.74 15.85
C ILE A 342 33.14 -4.99 16.00
N ASN A 343 34.45 -4.91 15.80
CA ASN A 343 35.34 -6.06 15.98
C ASN A 343 35.41 -6.49 17.45
N GLN A 344 35.45 -5.53 18.39
CA GLN A 344 35.34 -5.82 19.83
C GLN A 344 34.00 -6.47 20.20
N LEU A 345 32.90 -6.11 19.51
CA LEU A 345 31.60 -6.76 19.69
C LEU A 345 31.59 -8.21 19.20
N ILE A 346 32.22 -8.45 18.05
CA ILE A 346 32.33 -9.81 17.50
C ILE A 346 33.15 -10.67 18.47
N GLU A 347 34.27 -10.15 18.97
CA GLU A 347 35.09 -10.83 19.99
C GLU A 347 34.32 -11.08 21.29
N SER A 348 33.56 -10.09 21.79
CA SER A 348 32.77 -10.25 23.03
C SER A 348 31.69 -11.32 22.90
N HIS A 349 30.97 -11.36 21.77
CA HIS A 349 29.91 -12.35 21.53
C HIS A 349 30.44 -13.76 21.26
N VAL A 350 31.60 -13.89 20.59
CA VAL A 350 32.31 -15.18 20.45
C VAL A 350 32.68 -15.74 21.82
N LEU A 351 33.14 -14.90 22.74
CA LEU A 351 33.48 -15.28 24.12
C LEU A 351 32.23 -15.55 24.99
N ALA A 352 31.12 -14.83 24.75
CA ALA A 352 29.88 -14.90 25.54
C ALA A 352 28.85 -15.94 25.04
N GLY A 353 29.26 -16.83 24.12
CA GLY A 353 28.41 -17.78 23.42
C GLY A 353 27.39 -18.50 24.32
N LYS A 354 26.11 -18.15 24.13
CA LYS A 354 24.85 -18.76 24.66
C LYS A 354 24.13 -18.08 25.83
N GLN A 355 24.75 -17.22 26.66
CA GLN A 355 24.06 -16.70 27.86
C GLN A 355 23.15 -15.47 27.61
N ILE A 356 23.53 -14.58 26.67
CA ILE A 356 22.87 -13.28 26.49
C ILE A 356 21.43 -13.45 25.94
N LYS A 357 21.26 -14.34 24.95
CA LYS A 357 19.96 -14.62 24.34
C LYS A 357 18.95 -15.17 25.36
N ALA A 358 19.42 -16.00 26.30
CA ALA A 358 18.58 -16.64 27.32
C ALA A 358 18.12 -15.67 28.41
N ASN A 359 18.99 -14.74 28.83
CA ASN A 359 18.66 -13.76 29.86
C ASN A 359 17.70 -12.67 29.35
N ILE A 360 17.86 -12.22 28.11
CA ILE A 360 16.95 -11.25 27.51
C ILE A 360 15.59 -11.90 27.15
N MET A 361 15.57 -13.14 26.65
CA MET A 361 14.30 -13.88 26.46
C MET A 361 13.53 -14.08 27.76
N LYS A 362 14.21 -14.32 28.89
CA LYS A 362 13.57 -14.41 30.21
C LYS A 362 12.96 -13.08 30.65
N ILE A 363 13.63 -11.95 30.39
CA ILE A 363 13.12 -10.62 30.75
C ILE A 363 11.89 -10.26 29.91
N VAL A 364 11.87 -10.59 28.62
CA VAL A 364 10.72 -10.34 27.71
C VAL A 364 9.51 -11.21 28.08
N LYS A 365 9.70 -12.46 28.52
CA LYS A 365 8.60 -13.34 28.95
C LYS A 365 8.05 -13.01 30.35
N ASN A 366 8.80 -12.30 31.18
CA ASN A 366 8.44 -12.05 32.59
C ASN A 366 7.68 -10.72 32.82
N SER A 367 7.18 -10.04 31.78
CA SER A 367 6.31 -8.88 31.96
C SER A 367 4.98 -9.30 32.58
N LYS A 368 4.79 -8.99 33.87
CA LYS A 368 3.56 -9.20 34.65
C LYS A 368 2.42 -8.29 34.18
N GLY A 369 1.92 -8.49 32.96
CA GLY A 369 0.81 -7.71 32.40
C GLY A 369 -0.21 -8.62 31.70
N PRO A 370 -1.45 -8.14 31.48
CA PRO A 370 -2.46 -8.87 30.73
C PRO A 370 -2.02 -9.03 29.27
N THR A 371 -2.23 -10.22 28.71
CA THR A 371 -1.93 -10.50 27.30
C THR A 371 -2.92 -9.83 26.36
N ILE A 372 -2.56 -9.60 25.10
CA ILE A 372 -3.48 -9.04 24.08
C ILE A 372 -4.75 -9.91 23.98
N GLU A 373 -4.61 -11.24 24.04
CA GLU A 373 -5.73 -12.18 23.98
C GLU A 373 -6.68 -12.04 25.18
N GLU A 374 -6.16 -11.80 26.39
CA GLU A 374 -6.98 -11.51 27.56
C GLU A 374 -7.73 -10.19 27.45
N LEU A 375 -7.09 -9.15 26.90
CA LEU A 375 -7.72 -7.86 26.67
C LEU A 375 -8.79 -7.92 25.58
N ASP A 376 -8.59 -8.75 24.56
CA ASP A 376 -9.58 -8.99 23.49
C ASP A 376 -10.83 -9.67 24.02
N LYS A 377 -10.67 -10.72 24.84
CA LYS A 377 -11.81 -11.36 25.52
C LYS A 377 -12.59 -10.37 26.39
N ARG A 378 -11.90 -9.57 27.19
CA ARG A 378 -12.54 -8.54 28.03
C ARG A 378 -13.26 -7.47 27.21
N LEU A 379 -12.71 -7.10 26.05
CA LEU A 379 -13.34 -6.16 25.12
C LEU A 379 -14.60 -6.74 24.48
N GLU A 380 -14.58 -7.99 24.05
CA GLU A 380 -15.73 -8.69 23.50
C GLU A 380 -16.85 -8.81 24.54
N GLU A 381 -16.54 -9.23 25.76
CA GLU A 381 -17.50 -9.31 26.87
C GLU A 381 -18.12 -7.94 27.20
N ALA A 382 -17.30 -6.88 27.26
CA ALA A 382 -17.78 -5.54 27.54
C ALA A 382 -18.67 -5.00 26.40
N GLN A 383 -18.34 -5.29 25.14
CA GLN A 383 -19.15 -4.91 23.97
C GLN A 383 -20.48 -5.67 23.93
N LEU A 384 -20.49 -6.96 24.24
CA LEU A 384 -21.71 -7.77 24.32
C LEU A 384 -22.67 -7.24 25.39
N LYS A 385 -22.16 -6.92 26.58
CA LYS A 385 -22.95 -6.31 27.64
C LYS A 385 -23.50 -4.93 27.22
N LEU A 386 -22.77 -4.19 26.39
CA LEU A 386 -23.19 -2.88 25.88
C LEU A 386 -24.34 -3.01 24.88
N ILE A 387 -24.28 -4.01 24.01
CA ILE A 387 -25.36 -4.34 23.07
C ILE A 387 -26.61 -4.79 23.85
N GLN A 388 -26.45 -5.61 24.88
CA GLN A 388 -27.56 -6.04 25.76
C GLN A 388 -28.19 -4.85 26.49
N ALA A 389 -27.40 -3.98 27.09
CA ALA A 389 -27.89 -2.79 27.79
C ALA A 389 -28.55 -1.78 26.84
N ALA A 390 -28.04 -1.63 25.61
CA ALA A 390 -28.63 -0.79 24.57
C ALA A 390 -29.99 -1.33 24.10
N ASN A 391 -30.12 -2.66 23.92
CA ASN A 391 -31.38 -3.32 23.60
C ASN A 391 -32.41 -3.21 24.74
N GLN A 392 -31.96 -3.03 25.98
CA GLN A 392 -32.80 -2.87 27.17
C GLN A 392 -33.06 -1.40 27.55
N HIS A 393 -32.64 -0.43 26.73
CA HIS A 393 -32.76 1.01 26.99
C HIS A 393 -32.18 1.47 28.34
N GLN A 394 -31.17 0.78 28.86
CA GLN A 394 -30.49 1.15 30.11
C GLN A 394 -29.36 2.16 29.87
N ASN A 395 -28.98 2.88 30.93
CA ASN A 395 -27.95 3.90 30.85
C ASN A 395 -26.57 3.25 30.67
N CYS A 396 -25.99 3.38 29.46
CA CYS A 396 -24.78 2.65 29.04
C CYS A 396 -23.47 3.40 29.30
N ASN A 397 -23.50 4.57 29.98
CA ASN A 397 -22.33 5.45 30.11
C ASN A 397 -21.13 4.75 30.77
N ASP A 398 -21.34 4.04 31.88
CA ASP A 398 -20.27 3.35 32.62
C ASP A 398 -19.61 2.25 31.78
N LEU A 399 -20.43 1.51 31.02
CA LEU A 399 -19.96 0.45 30.14
C LEU A 399 -19.20 1.01 28.93
N THR A 400 -19.65 2.17 28.42
CA THR A 400 -18.96 2.89 27.35
C THR A 400 -17.59 3.37 27.82
N GLN A 401 -17.50 3.85 29.06
CA GLN A 401 -16.23 4.23 29.67
C GLN A 401 -15.29 3.02 29.85
N GLN A 402 -15.80 1.89 30.35
CA GLN A 402 -15.01 0.65 30.47
C GLN A 402 -14.47 0.17 29.11
N VAL A 403 -15.27 0.22 28.05
CA VAL A 403 -14.82 -0.14 26.70
C VAL A 403 -13.73 0.81 26.20
N MET A 404 -13.85 2.12 26.47
CA MET A 404 -12.82 3.09 26.10
C MET A 404 -11.51 2.87 26.85
N GLU A 405 -11.57 2.59 28.15
CA GLU A 405 -10.39 2.30 28.98
C GLU A 405 -9.69 1.01 28.54
N LEU A 406 -10.43 -0.06 28.26
CA LEU A 406 -9.88 -1.32 27.75
C LEU A 406 -9.24 -1.15 26.38
N ARG A 407 -9.81 -0.34 25.49
CA ARG A 407 -9.20 0.00 24.19
C ARG A 407 -7.88 0.74 24.36
N GLU A 408 -7.81 1.69 25.28
CA GLU A 408 -6.59 2.44 25.57
C GLU A 408 -5.52 1.55 26.20
N GLN A 409 -5.89 0.66 27.12
CA GLN A 409 -4.99 -0.35 27.68
C GLN A 409 -4.46 -1.30 26.61
N LYS A 410 -5.32 -1.83 25.74
CA LYS A 410 -4.94 -2.68 24.61
C LYS A 410 -3.92 -1.97 23.72
N LYS A 411 -4.17 -0.71 23.39
CA LYS A 411 -3.26 0.09 22.56
C LYS A 411 -1.88 0.24 23.22
N LYS A 412 -1.82 0.53 24.53
CA LYS A 412 -0.55 0.62 25.27
C LYS A 412 0.22 -0.70 25.29
N VAL A 413 -0.47 -1.82 25.56
CA VAL A 413 0.16 -3.15 25.55
C VAL A 413 0.65 -3.52 24.15
N GLN A 414 -0.15 -3.25 23.12
CA GLN A 414 0.22 -3.50 21.73
C GLN A 414 1.43 -2.66 21.28
N GLU A 415 1.54 -1.41 21.73
CA GLU A 415 2.73 -0.58 21.51
C GLU A 415 3.96 -1.21 22.18
N ILE A 416 3.88 -1.61 23.45
CA ILE A 416 4.98 -2.25 24.20
C ILE A 416 5.41 -3.57 23.56
N GLU A 417 4.47 -4.45 23.22
CA GLU A 417 4.79 -5.72 22.54
C GLU A 417 5.43 -5.48 21.18
N SER A 418 4.95 -4.50 20.42
CA SER A 418 5.55 -4.16 19.13
C SER A 418 6.99 -3.64 19.30
N GLU A 419 7.26 -2.85 20.35
CA GLU A 419 8.61 -2.38 20.67
C GLU A 419 9.53 -3.54 21.10
N ASN A 420 9.02 -4.45 21.93
CA ASN A 420 9.76 -5.63 22.36
C ASN A 420 10.05 -6.59 21.20
N GLN A 421 9.10 -6.80 20.29
CA GLN A 421 9.29 -7.60 19.09
C GLN A 421 10.35 -6.98 18.16
N VAL A 422 10.38 -5.65 18.04
CA VAL A 422 11.44 -4.95 17.30
C VAL A 422 12.80 -5.14 17.97
N LYS A 423 12.88 -5.04 19.30
CA LYS A 423 14.14 -5.30 20.05
C LYS A 423 14.64 -6.73 19.84
N LEU A 424 13.77 -7.73 19.97
CA LEU A 424 14.09 -9.14 19.71
C LEU A 424 14.62 -9.35 18.29
N ARG A 425 13.96 -8.79 17.27
CA ARG A 425 14.44 -8.86 15.87
C ARG A 425 15.79 -8.20 15.69
N ASN A 426 16.05 -7.08 16.35
CA ASN A 426 17.36 -6.42 16.28
C ASN A 426 18.45 -7.32 16.90
N ILE A 427 18.16 -7.99 18.02
CA ILE A 427 19.07 -8.93 18.66
C ILE A 427 19.36 -10.12 17.74
N ASP A 428 18.33 -10.75 17.16
CA ASP A 428 18.53 -11.85 16.22
C ASP A 428 19.34 -11.41 14.98
N GLN A 429 19.11 -10.18 14.49
CA GLN A 429 19.89 -9.62 13.39
C GLN A 429 21.35 -9.36 13.73
N VAL A 430 21.67 -9.01 14.97
CA VAL A 430 23.04 -8.82 15.46
C VAL A 430 23.69 -10.20 15.64
N SER A 431 23.00 -11.14 16.30
CA SER A 431 23.48 -12.51 16.52
C SER A 431 23.84 -13.20 15.20
N ASN A 432 22.91 -13.22 14.23
CA ASN A 432 23.17 -13.85 12.93
C ASN A 432 24.34 -13.17 12.20
N PHE A 433 24.51 -11.86 12.39
CA PHE A 433 25.62 -11.14 11.77
C PHE A 433 26.98 -11.51 12.39
N VAL A 434 27.04 -11.68 13.71
CA VAL A 434 28.24 -12.14 14.42
C VAL A 434 28.59 -13.57 14.00
N ASP A 435 27.59 -14.45 13.90
CA ASP A 435 27.77 -15.83 13.46
C ASP A 435 28.31 -15.92 12.02
N GLU A 436 27.85 -15.04 11.13
CA GLU A 436 28.30 -14.96 9.73
C GLU A 436 29.70 -14.35 9.56
N ASN A 437 30.17 -13.53 10.51
CA ASN A 437 31.40 -12.73 10.39
C ASN A 437 32.41 -12.99 11.52
N GLN A 438 32.66 -14.26 11.84
CA GLN A 438 33.61 -14.68 12.88
C GLN A 438 35.07 -14.23 12.61
N GLY A 439 35.41 -13.87 11.37
CA GLY A 439 36.75 -13.42 10.96
C GLY A 439 37.04 -11.93 11.15
N GLY A 440 36.11 -11.16 11.72
CA GLY A 440 36.24 -9.71 11.86
C GLY A 440 36.06 -8.95 10.54
N ILE A 441 35.93 -7.62 10.64
CA ILE A 441 35.59 -6.75 9.51
C ILE A 441 36.75 -5.80 9.24
N GLN A 442 37.25 -5.82 8.01
CA GLN A 442 38.33 -4.93 7.56
C GLN A 442 37.82 -3.67 6.86
N GLU A 443 36.65 -3.74 6.20
CA GLU A 443 36.07 -2.63 5.44
C GLU A 443 34.86 -1.99 6.12
N PHE A 444 34.82 -0.66 6.12
CA PHE A 444 33.71 0.09 6.68
C PHE A 444 32.48 0.06 5.76
N ASP A 445 31.44 -0.65 6.18
CA ASP A 445 30.13 -0.60 5.53
C ASP A 445 29.12 0.31 6.30
N PRO A 446 28.62 1.39 5.65
CA PRO A 446 27.56 2.24 6.20
C PRO A 446 26.27 1.52 6.59
N GLN A 447 25.96 0.35 6.01
CA GLN A 447 24.76 -0.42 6.35
C GLN A 447 24.88 -1.10 7.72
N LEU A 448 26.08 -1.61 8.06
CA LEU A 448 26.36 -2.21 9.37
C LEU A 448 26.14 -1.22 10.51
N VAL A 449 26.56 0.03 10.31
CA VAL A 449 26.31 1.10 11.28
C VAL A 449 24.82 1.27 11.53
N ARG A 450 23.94 1.10 10.53
CA ARG A 450 22.48 1.20 10.70
C ARG A 450 21.87 -0.07 11.33
N ARG A 451 22.46 -1.23 11.03
CA ARG A 451 22.00 -2.53 11.50
C ARG A 451 22.34 -2.76 12.98
N LEU A 452 23.59 -2.50 13.39
CA LEU A 452 24.14 -2.94 14.68
C LEU A 452 24.11 -1.87 15.78
N ILE A 453 24.49 -0.64 15.44
CA ILE A 453 24.64 0.42 16.44
C ILE A 453 23.26 0.97 16.85
N GLU A 454 23.09 1.47 18.06
CA GLU A 454 21.92 2.23 18.46
C GLU A 454 22.27 3.72 18.58
N LYS A 455 23.28 4.03 19.39
CA LYS A 455 23.81 5.38 19.63
C LYS A 455 25.32 5.36 19.82
N ILE A 456 25.98 6.48 19.52
CA ILE A 456 27.41 6.73 19.71
C ILE A 456 27.51 7.99 20.56
N THR A 457 28.13 7.93 21.73
CA THR A 457 28.32 9.07 22.62
C THR A 457 29.80 9.46 22.62
N ILE A 458 30.08 10.69 22.20
CA ILE A 458 31.45 11.21 22.13
C ILE A 458 31.77 11.97 23.42
N PHE A 459 32.85 11.58 24.08
CA PHE A 459 33.43 12.30 25.21
C PHE A 459 34.70 13.04 24.77
N GLN A 460 35.49 13.53 25.73
CA GLN A 460 36.70 14.28 25.44
C GLN A 460 37.86 13.38 25.01
N HIS A 461 37.95 12.17 25.58
CA HIS A 461 39.07 11.23 25.38
C HIS A 461 38.67 9.85 24.83
N TYR A 462 37.38 9.51 24.81
CA TYR A 462 36.87 8.23 24.30
C TYR A 462 35.50 8.39 23.63
N MET A 463 35.11 7.40 22.82
CA MET A 463 33.77 7.24 22.26
C MET A 463 33.10 6.00 22.86
N GLU A 464 31.84 6.13 23.25
CA GLU A 464 31.01 4.99 23.66
C GLU A 464 30.06 4.60 22.53
N PHE A 465 30.10 3.34 22.13
CA PHE A 465 29.20 2.75 21.15
C PHE A 465 28.20 1.88 21.89
N THR A 466 26.92 2.25 21.84
CA THR A 466 25.83 1.40 22.33
C THR A 466 25.24 0.67 21.15
N PHE A 467 25.24 -0.65 21.20
CA PHE A 467 24.67 -1.53 20.19
C PHE A 467 23.20 -1.83 20.49
N LYS A 468 22.46 -2.30 19.48
CA LYS A 468 21.02 -2.57 19.61
C LYS A 468 20.68 -3.78 20.49
N ASP A 469 21.66 -4.63 20.75
CA ASP A 469 21.60 -5.72 21.73
C ASP A 469 21.74 -5.21 23.18
N GLY A 470 22.13 -3.95 23.35
CA GLY A 470 22.34 -3.30 24.65
C GLY A 470 23.80 -3.25 25.10
N GLU A 471 24.74 -3.86 24.37
CA GLU A 471 26.15 -3.82 24.73
C GLU A 471 26.73 -2.41 24.53
N VAL A 472 27.63 -2.03 25.43
CA VAL A 472 28.30 -0.73 25.40
C VAL A 472 29.80 -0.95 25.33
N ILE A 473 30.40 -0.55 24.21
CA ILE A 473 31.84 -0.67 23.95
C ILE A 473 32.47 0.72 23.99
N ARG A 474 33.64 0.81 24.63
CA ARG A 474 34.39 2.05 24.78
C ARG A 474 35.66 2.00 23.93
N VAL A 475 35.80 2.95 23.02
CA VAL A 475 36.97 3.08 22.15
C VAL A 475 37.69 4.39 22.47
N ASN A 476 38.97 4.31 22.80
CA ASN A 476 39.82 5.49 23.06
C ASN A 476 40.12 6.22 21.75
N MET A 477 40.25 7.55 21.82
CA MET A 477 40.27 8.43 20.63
C MET A 477 41.54 9.23 20.43
#